data_AF-A0A5B7F223-F1
#
_entry.id   AF-A0A5B7F223-F1
#
_cell.length_a   1.000
_cell.length_b   1.000
_cell.length_c   1.000
_cell.angle_alpha   90.00
_cell.angle_beta   90.00
_cell.angle_gamma   90.00
#
_symmetry.space_group_name_H-M   'P 1'
#
loop_
_entity.id
_entity.type
_entity.pdbx_description
1 polymer ?
#
loop_
_entity_poly.entity_id
_entity_poly.type
_entity_poly.pdbx_seq_one_letter_code
_entity_poly.pdbx_strand_id
1 'polypeptide(L)'
;MARFSVCCKRRVTKKQLLLTFVMGVVLYNEWLTYAATTLTWPHLTAPSEDSVRLLLVADPQILSLVSDSEPIFPLSLITIWDADRYVSRGFQMALWKTKPDIVVFLGDLLNDGSIFNDTDFYSTLQHFKNLMTVPDYVQSVTIEFWAKIMSVDKDREQYQEGVQRG
;
A
#
# COMPACT_ATOMS: atom_id res chain seq x y z
N MET A 1 -14.47 57.04 25.80
CA MET A 1 -13.42 56.87 24.76
C MET A 1 -12.66 55.58 25.04
N ALA A 2 -12.88 54.53 24.26
CA ALA A 2 -12.06 53.32 24.32
C ALA A 2 -11.61 52.98 22.89
N ARG A 3 -10.34 53.22 22.59
CA ARG A 3 -9.71 52.81 21.33
C ARG A 3 -9.33 51.35 21.45
N PHE A 4 -10.18 50.45 20.95
CA PHE A 4 -9.76 49.09 20.64
C PHE A 4 -8.80 49.16 19.44
N SER A 5 -7.50 49.11 19.72
CA SER A 5 -6.47 48.95 18.70
C SER A 5 -6.46 47.48 18.28
N VAL A 6 -7.11 47.17 17.16
CA VAL A 6 -7.18 45.81 16.62
C VAL A 6 -6.15 45.64 15.50
N CYS A 7 -5.45 44.51 15.64
CA CYS A 7 -4.72 43.75 14.64
C CYS A 7 -3.36 44.30 14.20
N CYS A 8 -2.34 43.84 14.93
CA CYS A 8 -0.98 43.73 14.43
C CYS A 8 -0.98 43.03 13.05
N LYS A 9 -0.68 43.78 11.99
CA LYS A 9 -0.64 43.26 10.62
C LYS A 9 0.57 42.33 10.49
N ARG A 10 0.37 41.03 10.75
CA ARG A 10 1.43 40.00 10.65
C ARG A 10 1.97 40.02 9.22
N ARG A 11 3.16 40.59 9.04
CA ARG A 11 3.80 40.76 7.74
C ARG A 11 4.31 39.39 7.28
N VAL A 12 3.58 38.75 6.37
CA VAL A 12 3.97 37.46 5.81
C VAL A 12 5.22 37.67 4.94
N THR A 13 6.28 36.91 5.22
CA THR A 13 7.53 36.99 4.44
C THR A 13 7.46 36.08 3.21
N LYS A 14 8.26 36.38 2.17
CA LYS A 14 8.36 35.52 0.97
C LYS A 14 8.72 34.07 1.32
N LYS A 15 9.56 33.87 2.36
CA LYS A 15 9.92 32.54 2.87
C LYS A 15 8.74 31.82 3.49
N GLN A 16 7.88 32.53 4.23
CA GLN A 16 6.64 31.96 4.78
C GLN A 16 5.67 31.56 3.67
N LEU A 17 5.51 32.39 2.61
CA LEU A 17 4.70 32.02 1.45
C LEU A 17 5.24 30.78 0.73
N LEU A 18 6.56 30.72 0.51
CA LEU A 18 7.22 29.56 -0.11
C LEU A 18 7.02 28.30 0.73
N LEU A 19 7.22 28.38 2.05
CA LEU A 19 7.01 27.26 2.96
C LEU A 19 5.55 26.79 2.93
N THR A 20 4.59 27.71 3.00
CA THR A 20 3.16 27.38 2.91
C THR A 20 2.82 26.72 1.58
N PHE A 21 3.41 27.19 0.47
CA PHE A 21 3.21 26.57 -0.84
C PHE A 21 3.76 25.15 -0.89
N VAL A 22 5.02 24.93 -0.46
CA VAL A 22 5.64 23.60 -0.41
C VAL A 22 4.81 22.66 0.47
N MET A 23 4.40 23.10 1.66
CA MET A 23 3.52 22.32 2.53
C MET A 23 2.18 22.01 1.86
N GLY A 24 1.60 22.96 1.12
CA GLY A 24 0.39 22.75 0.34
C GLY A 24 0.57 21.69 -0.75
N VAL A 25 1.70 21.70 -1.46
CA VAL A 25 2.03 20.68 -2.48
C VAL A 25 2.20 19.31 -1.84
N VAL A 26 2.90 19.20 -0.71
CA VAL A 26 3.03 17.94 0.03
C VAL A 26 1.66 17.45 0.48
N LEU A 27 0.84 18.31 1.10
CA LEU A 27 -0.52 17.96 1.53
C LEU A 27 -1.40 17.47 0.37
N TYR A 28 -1.29 18.12 -0.78
CA TYR A 28 -2.02 17.76 -1.98
C TYR A 28 -1.62 16.36 -2.47
N ASN A 29 -0.33 16.13 -2.69
CA ASN A 29 0.19 14.87 -3.23
C ASN A 29 0.04 13.69 -2.27
N GLU A 30 0.12 13.95 -0.96
CA GLU A 30 0.05 12.90 0.04
C GLU A 30 -1.38 12.46 0.35
N TRP A 31 -2.36 13.38 0.38
CA TRP A 31 -3.72 13.06 0.83
C TRP A 31 -4.79 13.35 -0.20
N LEU A 32 -4.73 14.48 -0.90
CA LEU A 32 -5.84 14.93 -1.73
C LEU A 32 -5.91 14.20 -3.07
N THR A 33 -4.77 13.85 -3.65
CA THR A 33 -4.66 13.07 -4.89
C THR A 33 -5.39 11.73 -4.79
N TYR A 34 -5.16 10.95 -3.73
CA TYR A 34 -5.80 9.65 -3.54
C TYR A 34 -7.32 9.76 -3.46
N ALA A 35 -7.83 10.73 -2.69
CA ALA A 35 -9.26 10.97 -2.59
C ALA A 35 -9.85 11.42 -3.95
N ALA A 36 -9.20 12.36 -4.64
CA ALA A 36 -9.65 12.85 -5.93
C ALA A 36 -9.69 11.73 -6.98
N THR A 37 -8.64 10.92 -7.07
CA THR A 37 -8.58 9.75 -7.97
C THR A 37 -9.64 8.73 -7.62
N THR A 38 -9.89 8.46 -6.34
CA THR A 38 -10.93 7.49 -5.92
C THR A 38 -12.34 7.97 -6.27
N LEU A 39 -12.55 9.29 -6.32
CA LEU A 39 -13.82 9.89 -6.73
C LEU A 39 -14.07 9.79 -8.23
N THR A 40 -13.03 9.73 -9.07
CA THR A 40 -13.21 9.55 -10.53
C THR A 40 -13.57 8.12 -10.90
N TRP A 41 -13.37 7.16 -10.00
CA TRP A 41 -13.70 5.76 -10.27
C TRP A 41 -15.22 5.58 -10.40
N PRO A 42 -15.68 4.78 -11.38
CA PRO A 42 -17.09 4.56 -11.62
C PRO A 42 -17.74 3.94 -10.38
N HIS A 43 -18.97 4.35 -10.11
CA HIS A 43 -19.77 3.69 -9.08
C HIS A 43 -20.19 2.32 -9.60
N LEU A 44 -19.75 1.27 -8.91
CA LEU A 44 -20.23 -0.08 -9.17
C LEU A 44 -21.69 -0.17 -8.72
N THR A 45 -22.53 -0.80 -9.54
CA THR A 45 -23.93 -1.11 -9.22
C THR A 45 -24.02 -1.74 -7.84
N ALA A 46 -25.05 -1.39 -7.06
CA ALA A 46 -25.25 -1.91 -5.71
C ALA A 46 -25.06 -3.44 -5.69
N PRO A 47 -24.43 -4.00 -4.63
CA PRO A 47 -24.22 -5.43 -4.54
C PRO A 47 -25.57 -6.13 -4.65
N SER A 48 -25.77 -6.93 -5.69
CA SER A 48 -26.89 -7.88 -5.77
C SER A 48 -26.42 -9.21 -5.23
N GLU A 49 -27.32 -10.03 -4.68
CA GLU A 49 -26.97 -11.38 -4.19
C GLU A 49 -26.35 -12.26 -5.30
N ASP A 50 -26.65 -11.95 -6.57
CA ASP A 50 -26.12 -12.66 -7.74
C ASP A 50 -24.83 -12.05 -8.34
N SER A 51 -24.25 -11.02 -7.72
CA SER A 51 -23.05 -10.35 -8.25
C SER A 51 -21.82 -10.62 -7.39
N VAL A 52 -20.72 -11.03 -8.03
CA VAL A 52 -19.42 -11.18 -7.39
C VAL A 52 -18.49 -10.08 -7.91
N ARG A 53 -17.83 -9.37 -7.00
CA ARG A 53 -16.87 -8.32 -7.32
C ARG A 53 -15.46 -8.82 -7.11
N LEU A 54 -14.68 -8.79 -8.19
CA LEU A 54 -13.28 -9.16 -8.18
C LEU A 54 -12.41 -7.90 -8.27
N LEU A 55 -11.50 -7.75 -7.32
CA LEU A 55 -10.42 -6.77 -7.40
C LEU A 55 -9.15 -7.48 -7.86
N LEU A 56 -8.73 -7.18 -9.09
CA LEU A 56 -7.49 -7.71 -9.65
C LEU A 56 -6.35 -6.74 -9.34
N VAL A 57 -5.37 -7.17 -8.57
CA VAL A 57 -4.18 -6.41 -8.21
C VAL A 57 -3.00 -7.02 -8.95
N ALA A 58 -2.55 -6.36 -10.01
CA ALA A 58 -1.40 -6.80 -10.78
C ALA A 58 -0.12 -6.11 -10.30
N ASP A 59 0.98 -6.86 -10.30
CA ASP A 59 2.35 -6.36 -10.15
C ASP A 59 2.56 -5.44 -8.92
N PRO A 60 2.17 -5.85 -7.70
CA PRO A 60 2.44 -5.07 -6.50
C PRO A 60 3.91 -5.25 -6.12
N GLN A 61 4.83 -4.71 -6.91
CA GLN A 61 6.27 -4.81 -6.71
C GLN A 61 6.69 -4.03 -5.48
N ILE A 62 6.74 -4.69 -4.32
CA ILE A 62 7.28 -4.08 -3.10
C ILE A 62 8.80 -4.07 -3.17
N LEU A 63 9.39 -2.95 -2.75
CA LEU A 63 10.82 -2.77 -2.66
C LEU A 63 11.39 -3.60 -1.49
N SER A 64 12.53 -4.26 -1.70
CA SER A 64 13.20 -4.97 -0.62
C SER A 64 13.77 -4.02 0.41
N LEU A 65 13.66 -4.39 1.69
CA LEU A 65 14.35 -3.72 2.80
C LEU A 65 15.87 -3.91 2.77
N VAL A 66 16.36 -4.90 2.02
CA VAL A 66 17.77 -5.37 2.04
C VAL A 66 18.45 -5.23 0.67
N SER A 67 17.87 -4.50 -0.28
CA SER A 67 18.49 -4.42 -1.61
C SER A 67 19.74 -3.53 -1.60
N ASP A 68 20.88 -4.11 -1.97
CA ASP A 68 22.15 -3.40 -2.24
C ASP A 68 22.05 -2.38 -3.40
N SER A 69 20.93 -2.36 -4.13
CA SER A 69 20.64 -1.44 -5.23
C SER A 69 20.11 -0.08 -4.80
N GLU A 70 19.71 0.09 -3.54
CA GLU A 70 19.06 1.32 -3.05
C GLU A 70 20.06 2.35 -2.46
N PRO A 71 19.75 3.66 -2.52
CA PRO A 71 20.69 4.70 -2.14
C PRO A 71 21.14 4.61 -0.68
N ILE A 72 22.37 5.03 -0.45
CA ILE A 72 23.06 5.00 0.86
C ILE A 72 22.15 5.53 1.98
N PHE A 73 22.08 4.77 3.08
CA PHE A 73 21.41 5.17 4.33
C PHE A 73 21.72 6.65 4.67
N PRO A 74 20.72 7.51 4.97
CA PRO A 74 19.34 7.23 5.36
C PRO A 74 18.27 7.43 4.27
N LEU A 75 18.66 7.75 3.02
CA LEU A 75 17.69 8.09 1.97
C LEU A 75 16.84 6.88 1.55
N SER A 76 17.41 5.67 1.56
CA SER A 76 16.67 4.43 1.29
C SER A 76 15.46 4.24 2.19
N LEU A 77 15.56 4.57 3.49
CA LEU A 77 14.44 4.44 4.42
C LEU A 77 13.28 5.36 4.05
N ILE A 78 13.57 6.57 3.57
CA ILE A 78 12.54 7.52 3.16
C ILE A 78 11.88 7.01 1.87
N THR A 79 12.68 6.51 0.91
CA THR A 79 12.16 5.94 -0.34
C THR A 79 11.26 4.73 -0.09
N ILE A 80 11.70 3.79 0.75
CA ILE A 80 10.89 2.61 1.11
C ILE A 80 9.60 3.04 1.82
N TRP A 81 9.71 3.94 2.80
CA TRP A 81 8.54 4.44 3.52
C TRP A 81 7.53 5.14 2.60
N ASP A 82 8.00 5.94 1.64
CA ASP A 82 7.16 6.64 0.67
C ASP A 82 6.48 5.66 -0.29
N ALA A 83 7.23 4.70 -0.83
CA ALA A 83 6.71 3.64 -1.71
C ALA A 83 5.67 2.77 -1.00
N ASP A 84 5.96 2.30 0.22
CA ASP A 84 5.06 1.51 1.05
C ASP A 84 3.73 2.24 1.29
N ARG A 85 3.83 3.53 1.60
CA ARG A 85 2.66 4.38 1.85
C ARG A 85 1.86 4.61 0.58
N TYR A 86 2.52 4.82 -0.55
CA TYR A 86 1.88 4.98 -1.86
C TYR A 86 1.05 3.75 -2.24
N VAL A 87 1.69 2.56 -2.20
CA VAL A 87 1.05 1.29 -2.56
C VAL A 87 -0.08 0.95 -1.59
N SER A 88 0.18 1.02 -0.28
CA SER A 88 -0.83 0.66 0.72
C SER A 88 -2.04 1.59 0.69
N ARG A 89 -1.85 2.91 0.51
CA ARG A 89 -2.97 3.85 0.37
C ARG A 89 -3.78 3.60 -0.89
N GLY A 90 -3.11 3.38 -2.03
CA GLY A 90 -3.79 3.07 -3.29
C GLY A 90 -4.66 1.83 -3.14
N PHE A 91 -4.11 0.76 -2.56
CA PHE A 91 -4.82 -0.49 -2.33
C PHE A 91 -6.01 -0.33 -1.37
N GLN A 92 -5.83 0.33 -0.23
CA GLN A 92 -6.91 0.57 0.74
C GLN A 92 -8.04 1.41 0.15
N MET A 93 -7.72 2.43 -0.66
CA MET A 93 -8.72 3.25 -1.33
C MET A 93 -9.49 2.45 -2.39
N ALA A 94 -8.79 1.58 -3.14
CA ALA A 94 -9.41 0.67 -4.09
C ALA A 94 -10.39 -0.29 -3.38
N LEU A 95 -9.97 -0.92 -2.28
CA LEU A 95 -10.82 -1.77 -1.44
C LEU A 95 -12.06 -1.01 -0.94
N TRP A 96 -11.87 0.19 -0.40
CA TRP A 96 -12.96 0.99 0.16
C TRP A 96 -13.99 1.40 -0.89
N LYS A 97 -13.55 1.80 -2.09
CA LYS A 97 -14.42 2.24 -3.18
C LYS A 97 -15.12 1.08 -3.88
N THR A 98 -14.41 -0.01 -4.14
CA THR A 98 -14.94 -1.13 -4.93
C THR A 98 -15.70 -2.15 -4.10
N LYS A 99 -15.36 -2.30 -2.80
CA LYS A 99 -15.92 -3.31 -1.89
C LYS A 99 -15.97 -4.70 -2.55
N PRO A 100 -14.81 -5.28 -2.90
CA PRO A 100 -14.75 -6.56 -3.59
C PRO A 100 -15.07 -7.70 -2.63
N ASP A 101 -15.60 -8.80 -3.18
CA ASP A 101 -15.77 -10.06 -2.45
C ASP A 101 -14.49 -10.91 -2.52
N ILE A 102 -13.77 -10.78 -3.64
CA ILE A 102 -12.52 -11.50 -3.91
C ILE A 102 -11.45 -10.53 -4.38
N VAL A 103 -10.27 -10.59 -3.77
CA VAL A 103 -9.04 -9.93 -4.25
C VAL A 103 -8.16 -10.99 -4.88
N VAL A 104 -7.77 -10.76 -6.13
CA VAL A 104 -6.82 -11.64 -6.83
C VAL A 104 -5.53 -10.87 -7.05
N PHE A 105 -4.41 -11.39 -6.57
CA PHE A 105 -3.08 -10.85 -6.83
C PHE A 105 -2.47 -11.57 -8.05
N LEU A 106 -2.11 -10.82 -9.09
CA LEU A 106 -1.68 -11.34 -10.40
C LEU A 106 -0.15 -11.33 -10.53
N GLY A 107 0.54 -12.08 -9.68
CA GLY A 107 1.98 -12.31 -9.77
C GLY A 107 2.86 -11.09 -9.40
N ASP A 108 4.17 -11.29 -9.49
CA ASP A 108 5.23 -10.29 -9.30
C ASP A 108 5.05 -9.41 -8.06
N LEU A 109 4.86 -10.09 -6.92
CA LEU A 109 4.73 -9.44 -5.61
C LEU A 109 6.03 -8.81 -5.12
N LEU A 110 7.18 -9.30 -5.58
CA LEU A 110 8.49 -8.95 -5.05
C LEU A 110 9.43 -8.60 -6.21
N ASN A 111 10.02 -7.40 -6.17
CA ASN A 111 10.91 -6.89 -7.22
C ASN A 111 12.21 -7.71 -7.36
N ASP A 112 12.72 -8.29 -6.27
CA ASP A 112 14.03 -8.99 -6.23
C ASP A 112 13.94 -10.45 -5.72
N GLY A 113 12.77 -11.08 -5.89
CA GLY A 113 12.47 -12.42 -5.38
C GLY A 113 13.49 -13.51 -5.75
N SER A 114 14.13 -13.37 -6.92
CA SER A 114 15.11 -14.31 -7.47
C SER A 114 16.49 -14.26 -6.81
N ILE A 115 16.84 -13.13 -6.18
CA ILE A 115 18.18 -12.88 -5.61
C ILE A 115 18.19 -13.13 -4.08
N PHE A 116 17.01 -13.20 -3.44
CA PHE A 116 16.91 -13.33 -1.99
C PHE A 116 17.36 -14.69 -1.45
N ASN A 117 18.13 -14.61 -0.36
CA ASN A 117 18.26 -15.72 0.58
C ASN A 117 16.90 -16.02 1.24
N ASP A 118 16.72 -17.23 1.79
CA ASP A 118 15.44 -17.66 2.35
C ASP A 118 14.91 -16.70 3.43
N THR A 119 15.79 -16.21 4.31
CA THR A 119 15.42 -15.27 5.38
C THR A 119 14.88 -13.94 4.85
N ASP A 120 15.56 -13.37 3.85
CA ASP A 120 15.21 -12.07 3.28
C ASP A 120 13.92 -12.19 2.48
N PHE A 121 13.76 -13.33 1.80
CA PHE A 121 12.54 -13.71 1.12
C PHE A 121 11.35 -13.74 2.09
N TYR A 122 11.45 -14.46 3.21
CA TYR A 122 10.38 -14.55 4.21
C TYR A 122 10.06 -13.20 4.86
N SER A 123 11.09 -12.42 5.20
CA SER A 123 10.89 -11.09 5.80
C SER A 123 10.17 -10.13 4.85
N THR A 124 10.55 -10.14 3.57
CA THR A 124 9.93 -9.29 2.54
C THR A 124 8.51 -9.75 2.23
N LEU A 125 8.26 -11.06 2.17
CA LEU A 125 6.91 -11.60 2.01
C LEU A 125 5.99 -11.22 3.19
N GLN A 126 6.51 -11.27 4.41
CA GLN A 126 5.76 -10.84 5.60
C GLN A 126 5.46 -9.33 5.55
N HIS A 127 6.42 -8.52 5.11
CA HIS A 127 6.23 -7.07 4.89
C HIS A 127 5.12 -6.81 3.88
N PHE A 128 5.14 -7.48 2.73
CA PHE A 128 4.08 -7.42 1.72
C PHE A 128 2.70 -7.74 2.30
N LYS A 129 2.57 -8.85 3.05
CA LYS A 129 1.31 -9.24 3.69
C LYS A 129 0.79 -8.19 4.68
N ASN A 130 1.69 -7.54 5.41
CA ASN A 130 1.32 -6.48 6.33
C ASN A 130 0.85 -5.22 5.58
N LEU A 131 1.52 -4.84 4.49
CA LEU A 131 1.16 -3.66 3.69
C LEU A 131 -0.18 -3.82 2.95
N MET A 132 -0.40 -5.00 2.38
CA MET A 132 -1.58 -5.36 1.58
C MET A 132 -2.62 -6.10 2.42
N THR A 133 -2.92 -5.57 3.60
CA THR A 133 -3.89 -6.18 4.52
C THR A 133 -5.27 -6.25 3.87
N VAL A 134 -5.77 -7.47 3.71
CA VAL A 134 -7.12 -7.75 3.22
C VAL A 134 -8.05 -7.98 4.42
N PRO A 135 -9.25 -7.37 4.48
CA PRO A 135 -10.20 -7.64 5.55
C PRO A 135 -10.67 -9.10 5.57
N ASP A 136 -10.93 -9.66 6.74
CA ASP A 136 -11.28 -11.09 6.91
C ASP A 136 -12.52 -11.56 6.14
N TYR A 137 -13.41 -10.63 5.78
CA TYR A 137 -14.63 -10.92 5.00
C TYR A 137 -14.39 -10.97 3.48
N VAL A 138 -13.19 -10.63 3.02
CA VAL A 138 -12.81 -10.63 1.60
C VAL A 138 -11.86 -11.79 1.35
N GLN A 139 -12.17 -12.63 0.38
CA GLN A 139 -11.29 -13.74 0.03
C GLN A 139 -10.10 -13.22 -0.77
N SER A 140 -8.87 -13.54 -0.37
CA SER A 140 -7.67 -13.26 -1.16
C SER A 140 -7.17 -14.53 -1.86
N VAL A 141 -6.85 -14.40 -3.14
CA VAL A 141 -6.24 -15.44 -3.96
C VAL A 141 -5.00 -14.85 -4.60
N THR A 142 -3.89 -15.57 -4.53
CA THR A 142 -2.64 -15.13 -5.15
C THR A 142 -2.30 -16.11 -6.26
N ILE A 143 -2.14 -15.58 -7.48
CA ILE A 143 -1.70 -16.35 -8.63
C ILE A 143 -0.23 -16.06 -8.83
N GLU A 144 0.60 -17.07 -8.62
CA GLU A 144 2.04 -16.90 -8.59
C GLU A 144 2.76 -17.72 -9.64
N PHE A 145 3.82 -17.12 -10.20
CA PHE A 145 4.73 -17.78 -11.14
C PHE A 145 6.09 -18.13 -10.51
N TRP A 146 6.26 -17.91 -9.19
CA TRP A 146 7.53 -18.13 -8.50
C TRP A 146 7.57 -19.49 -7.78
N ALA A 147 8.54 -20.34 -8.15
CA ALA A 147 8.74 -21.66 -7.54
C ALA A 147 8.98 -21.62 -6.02
N LYS A 148 9.62 -20.56 -5.53
CA LYS A 148 9.97 -20.38 -4.11
C LYS A 148 8.77 -20.12 -3.21
N ILE A 149 7.73 -19.46 -3.73
CA ILE A 149 6.50 -19.24 -2.94
C ILE A 149 5.64 -20.49 -2.92
N MET A 150 5.61 -21.23 -4.03
CA MET A 150 4.93 -22.53 -4.09
C MET A 150 5.49 -23.53 -3.06
N SER A 151 6.80 -23.51 -2.76
CA SER A 151 7.34 -24.33 -1.67
C SER A 151 6.85 -23.90 -0.29
N VAL A 152 6.70 -22.60 -0.05
CA VAL A 152 6.24 -22.06 1.25
C VAL A 152 4.79 -22.42 1.53
N ASP A 153 3.92 -22.31 0.53
CA ASP A 153 2.51 -22.66 0.72
C ASP A 153 2.32 -24.17 0.90
N LYS A 154 3.14 -24.99 0.23
CA LYS A 154 3.14 -26.44 0.43
C LYS A 154 3.53 -26.82 1.87
N ASP A 155 4.55 -26.17 2.43
CA ASP A 155 4.95 -26.38 3.83
C ASP A 155 3.86 -25.95 4.81
N ARG A 156 3.11 -24.87 4.49
CA ARG A 156 1.97 -24.41 5.31
C ARG A 156 0.80 -25.40 5.27
N GLU A 157 0.46 -25.92 4.10
CA GLU A 157 -0.59 -26.94 3.96
C GLU A 157 -0.24 -28.21 4.75
N GLN A 158 1.01 -28.68 4.66
CA GLN A 158 1.49 -29.82 5.44
C GLN A 158 1.44 -29.56 6.94
N TYR A 159 1.78 -28.35 7.39
CA TYR A 159 1.66 -27.97 8.80
C TYR A 159 0.20 -27.98 9.26
N GLN A 160 -0.73 -27.42 8.47
CA GLN A 160 -2.15 -27.42 8.83
C GLN A 160 -2.76 -28.83 8.83
N GLU A 161 -2.38 -29.69 7.90
CA GLU A 161 -2.78 -31.11 7.93
C GLU A 161 -2.20 -31.87 9.13
N GLY A 162 -0.97 -31.54 9.55
CA GLY A 162 -0.34 -32.12 10.74
C GLY A 162 -1.03 -31.70 12.04
N VAL A 163 -1.46 -30.43 12.13
CA VAL A 163 -2.21 -29.90 13.28
C VAL A 163 -3.62 -30.49 13.37
N GLN A 164 -4.26 -30.79 12.24
CA GLN A 164 -5.60 -31.39 12.20
C GLN A 164 -5.60 -32.91 12.51
N ARG A 165 -4.43 -33.56 12.46
CA ARG A 165 -4.27 -35.01 12.73
C ARG A 165 -3.70 -35.34 14.10
N GLY A 166 -3.32 -34.35 14.92
CA GLY A 166 -2.83 -34.51 16.29
C GLY A 166 -3.87 -34.15 17.33
#